data_AF-A0A290MRH2-F1
#
_entry.id   AF-A0A290MRH2-F1
#
_cell.length_a   1.000
_cell.length_b   1.000
_cell.length_c   1.000
_cell.angle_alpha   90.00
_cell.angle_beta   90.00
_cell.angle_gamma   90.00
#
_symmetry.space_group_name_H-M   'P 1'
#
loop_
_entity.id
_entity.type
_entity.pdbx_description
1 polymer ?
#
loop_
_entity_poly.entity_id
_entity_poly.type
_entity_poly.pdbx_seq_one_letter_code
_entity_poly.pdbx_strand_id
1 'polypeptide(L)' 'METANLTRSSEDLGEKLRSLGISKGYVSQLVSGARTPSLELAVRIERELGIPPSAWLPAERD' A
#
# COMPACT_ATOMS: atom_id res chain seq x y z
N MET A 1 20.31 -7.18 -20.11
CA MET A 1 19.87 -7.01 -18.71
C MET A 1 18.59 -6.20 -18.77
N GLU A 2 17.47 -6.88 -18.60
CA GLU A 2 16.11 -6.34 -18.76
C GLU A 2 15.87 -5.15 -17.82
N THR A 3 15.60 -3.98 -18.40
CA THR A 3 15.01 -2.84 -17.72
C THR A 3 13.56 -3.18 -17.41
N ALA A 4 13.32 -3.82 -16.26
CA ALA A 4 11.98 -4.12 -15.78
C ALA A 4 11.21 -2.80 -15.58
N ASN A 5 10.32 -2.58 -16.53
CA ASN A 5 9.45 -1.44 -16.71
C ASN A 5 8.69 -1.09 -15.42
N LEU A 6 8.85 0.15 -14.95
CA LEU A 6 8.27 0.70 -13.71
C LEU A 6 6.74 0.94 -13.81
N THR A 7 6.02 0.21 -14.66
CA THR A 7 4.55 0.16 -14.75
C THR A 7 3.94 -0.89 -13.81
N ARG A 8 4.54 -1.07 -12.62
CA ARG A 8 4.04 -1.97 -11.58
C ARG A 8 2.98 -1.24 -10.74
N SER A 9 1.90 -0.90 -11.44
CA SER A 9 0.70 -0.17 -11.04
C SER A 9 0.06 -0.68 -9.75
N SER A 10 -0.80 0.13 -9.12
CA SER A 10 -1.65 -0.16 -7.94
C SER A 10 -2.15 -1.60 -7.74
N GLU A 11 -2.27 -2.38 -8.82
CA GLU A 11 -2.58 -3.81 -8.81
C GLU A 11 -1.55 -4.65 -8.03
N ASP A 12 -0.24 -4.39 -8.18
CA ASP A 12 0.84 -5.10 -7.46
C ASP A 12 0.78 -4.83 -5.95
N LEU A 13 0.52 -3.58 -5.57
CA LEU A 13 0.28 -3.22 -4.18
C LEU A 13 -0.94 -3.96 -3.63
N GLY A 14 -2.04 -4.01 -4.40
CA GLY A 14 -3.25 -4.70 -4.00
C GLY A 14 -3.08 -6.22 -3.85
N GLU A 15 -2.22 -6.86 -4.64
CA GLU A 15 -1.89 -8.27 -4.50
C GLU A 15 -1.01 -8.52 -3.27
N LYS A 16 0.02 -7.70 -3.08
CA LYS A 16 0.90 -7.74 -1.90
C LYS A 16 0.11 -7.59 -0.59
N LEU A 17 -0.80 -6.61 -0.52
CA LEU A 17 -1.67 -6.40 0.63
C LEU A 17 -2.60 -7.60 0.88
N ARG A 18 -3.14 -8.22 -0.18
CA ARG A 18 -3.92 -9.47 -0.06
C ARG A 18 -3.08 -10.63 0.49
N SER A 19 -1.81 -10.74 0.09
CA SER A 19 -0.89 -11.74 0.61
C SER A 19 -0.62 -11.58 2.12
N LEU A 20 -0.83 -10.39 2.68
CA LEU A 20 -0.76 -10.13 4.12
C LEU A 20 -2.03 -10.54 4.89
N GLY A 21 -3.02 -11.12 4.20
CA GLY A 21 -4.31 -11.51 4.78
C GLY A 21 -5.29 -10.35 4.92
N ILE A 22 -5.07 -9.25 4.19
CA ILE A 22 -5.97 -8.10 4.21
C ILE A 22 -7.16 -8.38 3.27
N SER A 23 -8.38 -8.18 3.78
CA SER A 23 -9.61 -8.38 3.02
C SER A 23 -9.65 -7.53 1.74
N LYS A 24 -10.09 -8.13 0.62
CA LYS A 24 -10.16 -7.51 -0.70
C LYS A 24 -10.81 -6.11 -0.70
N GLY A 25 -11.94 -5.96 0.00
CA GLY A 25 -12.64 -4.66 0.09
C GLY A 25 -11.80 -3.58 0.78
N TYR A 26 -11.08 -3.95 1.84
CA TYR A 26 -10.20 -3.02 2.54
C TYR A 26 -8.95 -2.68 1.72
N VAL A 27 -8.39 -3.66 0.99
CA VAL A 27 -7.31 -3.41 0.02
C VAL A 27 -7.74 -2.40 -1.04
N SER A 28 -8.93 -2.55 -1.62
CA SER A 28 -9.45 -1.57 -2.59
C SER A 28 -9.56 -0.17 -2.01
N GLN A 29 -9.96 -0.03 -0.73
CA GLN A 29 -10.04 1.26 -0.04
C GLN A 29 -8.66 1.88 0.23
N LEU A 30 -7.66 1.05 0.57
CA LEU A 30 -6.28 1.48 0.78
C LEU A 30 -5.65 1.96 -0.52
N VAL A 31 -5.78 1.16 -1.59
CA VAL A 31 -5.19 1.45 -2.90
C VAL A 31 -5.83 2.68 -3.55
N SER A 32 -7.11 2.94 -3.32
CA SER A 32 -7.78 4.14 -3.82
C SER A 32 -7.53 5.39 -2.96
N GLY A 33 -6.87 5.25 -1.80
CA GLY A 33 -6.71 6.33 -0.83
C GLY A 33 -8.01 6.73 -0.11
N ALA A 34 -9.11 5.99 -0.32
CA ALA A 34 -10.37 6.25 0.36
C ALA A 34 -10.29 5.97 1.88
N ARG A 35 -9.34 5.15 2.30
CA ARG A 35 -9.09 4.83 3.70
C ARG A 35 -7.60 4.68 3.96
N THR A 36 -7.17 5.07 5.14
CA THR A 36 -5.81 4.86 5.63
C THR A 36 -5.76 3.62 6.54
N PRO A 37 -4.64 2.87 6.55
CA PRO A 37 -4.46 1.77 7.48
C PRO A 37 -4.27 2.30 8.90
N SER A 38 -4.66 1.51 9.90
CA SER A 38 -4.28 1.77 11.30
C SER A 38 -2.75 1.75 11.44
N LEU A 39 -2.19 2.46 12.43
CA LEU A 39 -0.75 2.51 12.65
C LEU A 39 -0.10 1.11 12.75
N GLU A 40 -0.72 0.19 13.49
CA GLU A 40 -0.25 -1.20 13.60
C GLU A 40 -0.13 -1.88 12.22
N LEU A 41 -1.15 -1.71 11.38
CA LEU A 41 -1.16 -2.26 10.03
C LEU A 41 -0.15 -1.55 9.12
N ALA A 42 0.00 -0.24 9.24
CA ALA A 42 0.98 0.53 8.49
C ALA A 42 2.41 0.07 8.80
N VAL A 43 2.73 -0.15 10.08
CA VAL A 43 4.03 -0.72 10.52
C VAL A 43 4.22 -2.14 10.01
N ARG A 44 3.16 -2.96 9.96
CA ARG A 44 3.23 -4.30 9.37
C ARG A 44 3.51 -4.24 7.86
N ILE A 45 2.82 -3.35 7.14
CA ILE A 45 3.04 -3.12 5.71
C ILE A 45 4.46 -2.60 5.46
N GLU A 46 5.00 -1.73 6.32
CA GLU A 46 6.39 -1.28 6.24
C GLU A 46 7.38 -2.45 6.36
N ARG A 47 7.20 -3.33 7.35
CA ARG A 47 8.08 -4.48 7.56
C ARG A 47 8.09 -5.46 6.39
N GLU A 48 6.93 -5.67 5.79
CA GLU A 48 6.77 -6.70 4.74
C GLU A 48 7.01 -6.15 3.33
N LEU A 49 6.65 -4.88 3.08
CA LEU A 49 6.63 -4.28 1.75
C LEU A 49 7.55 -3.05 1.62
N GLY A 50 8.14 -2.58 2.71
CA GLY A 50 9.00 -1.38 2.73
C GLY A 50 8.26 -0.06 2.56
N ILE A 51 6.93 -0.05 2.73
CA ILE A 51 6.10 1.16 2.58
C ILE A 51 5.96 1.85 3.93
N PRO A 52 6.55 3.04 4.14
CA PRO A 52 6.55 3.69 5.44
C PRO A 52 5.14 4.17 5.82
N PRO A 53 4.82 4.27 7.13
CA PRO A 53 3.53 4.78 7.60
C PRO A 53 3.19 6.19 7.08
N SER A 54 4.20 7.02 6.84
CA SER A 54 4.04 8.37 6.28
C SER A 54 3.50 8.36 4.85
N ALA A 55 3.67 7.28 4.08
CA ALA A 55 3.13 7.17 2.72
C ALA A 55 1.60 7.16 2.67
N TRP A 56 0.94 6.91 3.80
CA TRP A 56 -0.52 6.86 3.92
C TRP A 56 -1.12 8.18 4.42
N LEU A 57 -0.27 9.13 4.83
CA LEU A 57 -0.74 10.43 5.27
C LEU A 57 -1.12 11.28 4.04
N PRO A 58 -2.20 12.05 4.10
CA PRO A 58 -2.48 13.03 3.06
C PRO A 58 -1.29 13.97 2.98
N ALA A 59 -0.81 14.26 1.76
CA ALA A 59 0.15 15.33 1.57
C ALA A 59 -0.49 16.61 2.09
N GLU A 60 0.00 17.13 3.23
CA GLU A 60 -0.43 18.43 3.73
C GLU A 60 -0.27 19.44 2.60
N ARG A 61 -1.40 19.94 2.10
CA ARG A 61 -1.43 21.06 1.18
C ARG A 61 -1.22 22.30 2.05
N ASP A 62 0.01 22.76 2.12
CA ASP A 62 0.33 24.15 2.48
C ASP A 62 -0.29 25.11 1.45
#